data_AF-A0A661NEM5-F1
#
_entry.id   AF-A0A661NEM5-F1
#
_cell.length_a   1.000
_cell.length_b   1.000
_cell.length_c   1.000
_cell.angle_alpha   90.00
_cell.angle_beta   90.00
_cell.angle_gamma   90.00
#
_symmetry.space_group_name_H-M   'P 1'
#
loop_
_entity.id
_entity.type
_entity.pdbx_description
1 polymer ?
#
loop_
_entity_poly.entity_id
_entity_poly.type
_entity_poly.pdbx_seq_one_letter_code
_entity_poly.pdbx_strand_id
1 'polypeptide(L)'
;MQTSPIISTERLTARRSPTSAVIRSAAPDLQPRRAVAPRGLAEFHHYHPRPGHPDWPRIAAEARDLAATLRPQLARPDRGVARHARIARAYRTTVRNYRDNRALSRSGREDLRPLYFIWTMLRACNFLCQYCDDHRGRKYPELPDDGVLDTQQAFDLLRIMRTGTPSVYFSGGEPTIRQDLPAMPFEA
;
A
#
# COMPACT_ATOMS: atom_id res chain seq x y z
N MET A 1 21.50 20.12 -34.39
CA MET A 1 20.82 21.38 -34.05
C MET A 1 19.50 21.43 -34.78
N GLN A 2 18.43 21.02 -34.13
CA GLN A 2 17.05 21.17 -34.60
C GLN A 2 16.24 21.69 -33.43
N THR A 3 15.59 22.82 -33.66
CA THR A 3 14.86 23.65 -32.71
C THR A 3 13.46 23.13 -32.49
N SER A 4 13.09 22.91 -31.23
CA SER A 4 11.72 22.63 -30.77
C SER A 4 10.78 23.84 -31.00
N PRO A 5 9.48 23.62 -31.29
CA PRO A 5 8.42 24.57 -30.97
C PRO A 5 7.70 24.13 -29.69
N ILE A 6 7.81 24.89 -28.60
CA ILE A 6 6.87 25.93 -28.13
C ILE A 6 5.48 25.39 -27.82
N ILE A 7 5.21 25.36 -26.52
CA ILE A 7 3.98 24.99 -25.81
C ILE A 7 2.87 25.97 -26.17
N SER A 8 1.73 25.47 -26.66
CA SER A 8 0.49 26.24 -26.79
C SER A 8 -0.42 25.97 -25.59
N THR A 9 -0.69 27.02 -24.83
CA THR A 9 -1.59 27.04 -23.66
C THR A 9 -3.01 27.37 -24.10
N GLU A 10 -3.80 26.35 -24.42
CA GLU A 10 -5.24 26.53 -24.64
C GLU A 10 -6.06 26.29 -23.36
N ARG A 11 -7.00 27.21 -23.18
CA ARG A 11 -7.83 27.46 -22.00
C ARG A 11 -8.81 26.31 -21.76
N LEU A 12 -8.65 25.59 -20.65
CA LEU A 12 -9.73 24.76 -20.10
C LEU A 12 -10.76 25.67 -19.40
N THR A 13 -11.83 26.03 -20.10
CA THR A 13 -13.01 26.66 -19.50
C THR A 13 -13.83 25.60 -18.76
N ALA A 14 -13.77 25.62 -17.43
CA ALA A 14 -14.58 24.78 -16.56
C ALA A 14 -16.07 25.15 -16.67
N ARG A 15 -16.88 24.24 -17.24
CA ARG A 15 -18.35 24.29 -17.13
C ARG A 15 -18.75 23.88 -15.72
N ARG A 16 -19.31 24.83 -14.95
CA ARG A 16 -20.06 24.55 -13.72
C ARG A 16 -21.46 24.07 -14.11
N SER A 17 -21.86 22.90 -13.62
CA SER A 17 -23.26 22.44 -13.63
C SER A 17 -23.84 22.48 -12.21
N PRO A 18 -25.15 22.67 -12.04
CA PRO A 18 -25.74 23.21 -10.82
C PRO A 18 -26.23 22.14 -9.84
N THR A 19 -26.18 22.50 -8.54
CA THR A 19 -27.07 22.06 -7.45
C THR A 19 -27.36 20.56 -7.31
N SER A 20 -26.57 19.86 -6.48
CA SER A 20 -27.07 18.71 -5.73
C SER A 20 -27.48 19.15 -4.33
N ALA A 21 -28.77 19.01 -4.04
CA ALA A 21 -29.35 19.24 -2.73
C ALA A 21 -28.70 18.32 -1.68
N VAL A 22 -28.10 18.92 -0.66
CA VAL A 22 -27.50 18.21 0.48
C VAL A 22 -28.64 17.73 1.38
N ILE A 23 -28.92 16.43 1.33
CA ILE A 23 -29.77 15.76 2.33
C ILE A 23 -28.97 15.74 3.64
N ARG A 24 -29.32 16.62 4.57
CA ARG A 24 -28.83 16.57 5.96
C ARG A 24 -29.47 15.39 6.67
N SER A 25 -28.84 14.22 6.58
CA SER A 25 -29.06 13.13 7.53
C SER A 25 -28.38 13.51 8.84
N ALA A 26 -29.17 13.64 9.91
CA ALA A 26 -28.65 13.82 11.26
C ALA A 26 -27.74 12.65 11.62
N ALA A 27 -26.44 12.90 11.73
CA ALA A 27 -25.49 11.91 12.22
C ALA A 27 -25.87 11.56 13.67
N PRO A 28 -25.95 10.27 14.04
CA PRO A 28 -26.13 9.90 15.43
C PRO A 28 -24.97 10.46 16.24
N ASP A 29 -25.31 11.01 17.40
CA ASP A 29 -24.40 11.63 18.37
C ASP A 29 -23.33 10.61 18.80
N LEU A 30 -22.23 10.58 18.04
CA LEU A 30 -21.07 9.78 18.35
C LEU A 30 -20.38 10.49 19.51
N GLN A 31 -20.73 10.07 20.72
CA GLN A 31 -20.03 10.49 21.93
C GLN A 31 -18.52 10.47 21.66
N PRO A 32 -17.78 11.56 21.98
CA PRO A 32 -16.36 11.61 21.77
C PRO A 32 -15.73 10.41 22.46
N ARG A 33 -15.14 9.51 21.67
CA ARG A 33 -14.39 8.38 22.22
C ARG A 33 -13.35 8.97 23.18
N ARG A 34 -13.48 8.61 24.45
CA ARG A 34 -12.57 8.96 25.54
C ARG A 34 -11.14 8.90 25.01
N ALA A 35 -10.42 10.03 25.07
CA ALA A 35 -9.03 10.09 24.66
C ALA A 35 -8.26 8.98 25.39
N VAL A 36 -7.78 7.99 24.64
CA VAL A 36 -6.91 6.96 25.20
C VAL A 36 -5.60 7.68 25.49
N ALA A 37 -5.26 7.84 26.78
CA ALA A 37 -3.99 8.39 27.19
C ALA A 37 -2.86 7.63 26.47
N PRO A 38 -1.81 8.33 26.00
CA PRO A 38 -0.75 7.70 25.24
C PRO A 38 -0.14 6.58 26.08
N ARG A 39 -0.32 5.32 25.64
CA ARG A 39 0.53 4.24 26.15
C ARG A 39 1.97 4.64 25.82
N GLY A 40 2.83 4.57 26.83
CA GLY A 40 4.18 5.12 26.86
C GLY A 40 4.96 4.86 25.57
N LEU A 41 5.91 5.75 25.29
CA LEU A 41 6.92 5.56 24.24
C LEU A 41 7.43 4.11 24.29
N ALA A 42 7.64 3.50 23.11
CA ALA A 42 8.18 2.15 23.03
C ALA A 42 9.47 2.08 23.89
N GLU A 43 9.44 1.26 24.93
CA GLU A 43 10.59 1.07 25.80
C GLU A 43 11.52 0.08 25.11
N PHE A 44 12.63 0.59 24.55
CA PHE A 44 13.59 -0.26 23.88
C PHE A 44 14.56 -0.85 24.90
N HIS A 45 14.38 -2.12 25.27
CA HIS A 45 15.24 -2.80 26.25
C HIS A 45 16.70 -3.00 25.79
N HIS A 46 16.94 -3.03 24.48
CA HIS A 46 18.27 -3.33 23.92
C HIS A 46 18.92 -2.15 23.20
N TYR A 47 18.21 -1.03 23.06
CA TYR A 47 18.72 0.14 22.36
C TYR A 47 18.94 1.28 23.35
N HIS A 48 20.19 1.75 23.41
CA HIS A 48 20.58 2.93 24.17
C HIS A 48 20.99 4.02 23.18
N PRO A 49 20.34 5.21 23.18
CA PRO A 49 20.74 6.33 22.35
C PRO A 49 22.21 6.69 22.57
N ARG A 50 22.95 6.92 21.49
CA ARG A 50 24.33 7.44 21.52
C ARG A 50 24.38 8.84 20.92
N PRO A 51 25.44 9.64 21.17
CA PRO A 51 25.62 10.90 20.48
C PRO A 51 25.50 10.72 18.95
N GLY A 52 24.69 11.57 18.30
CA GLY A 52 24.40 11.48 16.87
C GLY A 52 23.28 10.50 16.47
N HIS A 53 22.74 9.73 17.41
CA HIS A 53 21.55 8.92 17.14
C HIS A 53 20.27 9.79 17.07
N PRO A 54 19.20 9.31 16.40
CA PRO A 54 17.93 10.01 16.35
C PRO A 54 17.29 10.20 17.73
N ASP A 55 16.67 11.37 17.94
CA ASP A 55 15.81 11.65 19.09
C ASP A 55 14.46 10.96 18.90
N TRP A 56 14.37 9.71 19.33
CA TRP A 56 13.18 8.89 19.19
C TRP A 56 11.92 9.47 19.85
N PRO A 57 11.97 10.02 21.09
CA PRO A 57 10.83 10.72 21.66
C PRO A 57 10.28 11.84 20.77
N ARG A 58 11.16 12.69 20.23
CA ARG A 58 10.77 13.79 19.33
C ARG A 58 10.16 13.26 18.03
N ILE A 59 10.84 12.32 17.36
CA ILE A 59 10.36 11.73 16.10
C ILE A 59 9.00 11.04 16.30
N ALA A 60 8.81 10.33 17.42
CA ALA A 60 7.54 9.69 17.73
C ALA A 60 6.42 10.72 18.00
N ALA A 61 6.74 11.86 18.60
CA ALA A 61 5.79 12.96 18.77
C ALA A 61 5.39 13.56 17.42
N GLU A 62 6.37 13.92 16.59
CA GLU A 62 6.17 14.48 15.24
C GLU A 62 5.33 13.53 14.36
N ALA A 63 5.63 12.23 14.38
CA ALA A 63 4.87 11.22 13.65
C ALA A 63 3.42 11.10 14.12
N ARG A 64 3.17 11.22 15.43
CA ARG A 64 1.80 11.21 15.99
C ARG A 64 1.01 12.44 15.56
N ASP A 65 1.62 13.62 15.62
CA ASP A 65 0.98 14.87 15.24
C ASP A 65 0.63 14.86 13.74
N LEU A 66 1.58 14.44 12.89
CA LEU A 66 1.36 14.26 11.47
C LEU A 66 0.22 13.27 11.19
N ALA A 67 0.22 12.11 11.87
CA ALA A 67 -0.84 11.13 11.72
C ALA A 67 -2.21 11.67 12.17
N ALA A 68 -2.26 12.50 13.21
CA ALA A 68 -3.50 13.15 13.67
C ALA A 68 -4.02 14.16 12.64
N THR A 69 -3.13 14.91 11.99
CA THR A 69 -3.48 15.86 10.91
C THR A 69 -3.96 15.17 9.64
N LEU A 70 -3.35 14.04 9.27
CA LEU A 70 -3.70 13.32 8.05
C LEU A 70 -4.95 12.45 8.20
N ARG A 71 -5.19 11.88 9.39
CA ARG A 71 -6.29 10.91 9.62
C ARG A 71 -7.67 11.35 9.13
N PRO A 72 -8.10 12.62 9.30
CA PRO A 72 -9.40 13.09 8.78
C PRO A 72 -9.48 13.12 7.25
N GLN A 73 -8.35 13.21 6.56
CA GLN A 73 -8.24 13.30 5.09
C GLN A 73 -8.24 11.91 4.43
N LEU A 74 -7.95 10.86 5.21
CA LEU A 74 -7.91 9.49 4.70
C LEU A 74 -9.32 8.96 4.43
N ALA A 75 -9.51 8.34 3.27
CA ALA A 75 -10.73 7.63 2.94
C ALA A 75 -11.02 6.56 4.01
N ARG A 76 -12.26 6.51 4.49
CA ARG A 76 -12.66 5.47 5.44
C ARG A 76 -12.78 4.14 4.69
N PRO A 77 -12.35 3.02 5.30
CA PRO A 77 -12.55 1.72 4.69
C PRO A 77 -14.03 1.43 4.51
N ASP A 78 -14.37 0.72 3.43
CA ASP A 78 -15.74 0.27 3.16
C ASP A 78 -16.36 -0.43 4.37
N ARG A 79 -17.64 -0.16 4.62
CA ARG A 79 -18.41 -0.76 5.72
C ARG A 79 -19.63 -1.50 5.19
N GLY A 80 -20.23 -2.32 6.06
CA GLY A 80 -21.48 -3.01 5.76
C GLY A 80 -21.34 -4.08 4.67
N VAL A 81 -22.37 -4.19 3.84
CA VAL A 81 -22.57 -5.30 2.89
C VAL A 81 -21.40 -5.46 1.91
N ALA A 82 -20.89 -4.36 1.35
CA ALA A 82 -19.78 -4.40 0.39
C ALA A 82 -18.51 -5.05 0.99
N ARG A 83 -18.17 -4.70 2.24
CA ARG A 83 -17.05 -5.30 2.96
C ARG A 83 -17.27 -6.80 3.19
N HIS A 84 -18.46 -7.18 3.66
CA HIS A 84 -18.79 -8.59 3.90
C HIS A 84 -18.76 -9.42 2.61
N ALA A 85 -19.27 -8.89 1.51
CA ALA A 85 -19.21 -9.52 0.19
C ALA A 85 -17.76 -9.73 -0.28
N ARG A 86 -16.90 -8.70 -0.13
CA ARG A 86 -15.46 -8.81 -0.45
C ARG A 86 -14.77 -9.87 0.38
N ILE A 87 -15.00 -9.89 1.69
CA ILE A 87 -14.44 -10.88 2.60
C ILE A 87 -14.91 -12.29 2.22
N ALA A 88 -16.22 -12.48 1.98
CA ALA A 88 -16.76 -13.77 1.58
C ALA A 88 -16.16 -14.27 0.26
N ARG A 89 -15.97 -13.38 -0.73
CA ARG A 89 -15.28 -13.71 -2.00
C ARG A 89 -13.83 -14.15 -1.78
N ALA A 90 -13.11 -13.44 -0.90
CA ALA A 90 -11.73 -13.79 -0.54
C ALA A 90 -11.65 -15.17 0.11
N TYR A 91 -12.45 -15.43 1.15
CA TYR A 91 -12.50 -16.74 1.81
C TYR A 91 -12.87 -17.87 0.86
N ARG A 92 -13.86 -17.65 -0.02
CA ARG A 92 -14.24 -18.64 -1.03
C ARG A 92 -13.07 -19.00 -1.94
N THR A 93 -12.31 -18.00 -2.39
CA THR A 93 -11.12 -18.19 -3.22
C THR A 93 -10.04 -18.97 -2.47
N THR A 94 -9.76 -18.59 -1.22
CA THR A 94 -8.77 -19.28 -0.37
C THR A 94 -9.15 -20.74 -0.11
N VAL A 95 -10.40 -21.02 0.25
CA VAL A 95 -10.89 -22.39 0.50
C VAL A 95 -10.80 -23.24 -0.77
N ARG A 96 -11.17 -22.68 -1.93
CA ARG A 96 -11.02 -23.36 -3.22
C ARG A 96 -9.55 -23.69 -3.51
N ASN A 97 -8.66 -22.71 -3.42
CA ASN A 97 -7.23 -22.92 -3.65
C ASN A 97 -6.64 -23.96 -2.70
N TYR A 98 -7.02 -23.94 -1.42
CA TYR A 98 -6.58 -24.93 -0.45
C TYR A 98 -7.01 -26.36 -0.84
N ARG A 99 -8.27 -26.55 -1.25
CA ARG A 99 -8.79 -27.86 -1.68
C ARG A 99 -8.08 -28.34 -2.95
N ASP A 100 -7.95 -27.46 -3.94
CA ASP A 100 -7.29 -27.77 -5.21
C ASP A 100 -5.81 -28.13 -4.97
N ASN A 101 -5.09 -27.34 -4.16
CA ASN A 101 -3.71 -27.62 -3.80
C ASN A 101 -3.56 -28.90 -3.01
N ARG A 102 -4.50 -29.24 -2.14
CA ARG A 102 -4.49 -30.51 -1.41
C ARG A 102 -4.65 -31.70 -2.36
N ALA A 103 -5.48 -31.57 -3.40
CA ALA A 103 -5.63 -32.59 -4.43
C ALA A 103 -4.36 -32.71 -5.30
N LEU A 104 -3.82 -31.58 -5.78
CA LEU A 104 -2.57 -31.53 -6.55
C LEU A 104 -1.41 -32.15 -5.78
N SER A 105 -1.21 -31.73 -4.53
CA SER A 105 -0.17 -32.28 -3.66
C SER A 105 -0.31 -33.78 -3.44
N ARG A 106 -1.54 -34.30 -3.25
CA ARG A 106 -1.78 -35.76 -3.15
C ARG A 106 -1.46 -36.51 -4.44
N SER A 107 -1.55 -35.86 -5.59
CA SER A 107 -1.14 -36.42 -6.89
C SER A 107 0.36 -36.27 -7.18
N GLY A 108 1.16 -35.76 -6.24
CA GLY A 108 2.60 -35.54 -6.43
C GLY A 108 2.96 -34.32 -7.27
N ARG A 109 2.00 -33.42 -7.51
CA ARG A 109 2.21 -32.18 -8.27
C ARG A 109 2.73 -31.08 -7.35
N GLU A 110 3.74 -30.34 -7.84
CA GLU A 110 4.36 -29.22 -7.11
C GLU A 110 3.92 -27.84 -7.63
N ASP A 111 3.24 -27.78 -8.78
CA ASP A 111 2.71 -26.55 -9.38
C ASP A 111 1.38 -26.13 -8.73
N LEU A 112 1.44 -25.93 -7.42
CA LEU A 112 0.31 -25.52 -6.62
C LEU A 112 -0.15 -24.11 -7.00
N ARG A 113 -1.45 -23.86 -6.83
CA ARG A 113 -2.00 -22.51 -6.97
C ARG A 113 -1.45 -21.59 -5.87
N PRO A 114 -1.13 -20.34 -6.18
CA PRO A 114 -0.59 -19.41 -5.20
C PRO A 114 -1.62 -19.10 -4.11
N LEU A 115 -1.17 -19.09 -2.85
CA LEU A 115 -1.99 -18.63 -1.72
C LEU A 115 -1.91 -17.13 -1.53
N TYR A 116 -0.78 -16.53 -1.91
CA TYR A 116 -0.54 -15.10 -1.97
C TYR A 116 0.59 -14.85 -2.96
N PHE A 117 0.78 -13.60 -3.34
CA PHE A 117 1.95 -13.16 -4.06
C PHE A 117 2.74 -12.16 -3.22
N ILE A 118 4.07 -12.23 -3.31
CA ILE A 118 4.96 -11.14 -2.86
C ILE A 118 5.49 -10.51 -4.14
N TRP A 119 5.25 -9.22 -4.32
CA TRP A 119 5.70 -8.49 -5.50
C TRP A 119 6.72 -7.43 -5.12
N THR A 120 7.93 -7.59 -5.64
CA THR A 120 9.00 -6.57 -5.61
C THR A 120 8.67 -5.47 -6.62
N MET A 121 8.15 -4.34 -6.14
CA MET A 121 7.65 -3.26 -6.99
C MET A 121 8.75 -2.36 -7.54
N LEU A 122 9.81 -2.19 -6.76
CA LEU A 122 10.98 -1.37 -7.06
C LEU A 122 12.15 -1.83 -6.20
N ARG A 123 13.38 -1.49 -6.60
CA ARG A 123 14.59 -1.86 -5.85
C ARG A 123 15.15 -0.69 -5.03
N ALA A 124 14.85 0.55 -5.44
CA ALA A 124 15.17 1.75 -4.66
C ALA A 124 14.61 1.71 -3.23
N CYS A 125 15.35 2.29 -2.28
CA CYS A 125 14.98 2.34 -0.88
C CYS A 125 15.52 3.62 -0.26
N ASN A 126 14.74 4.23 0.65
CA ASN A 126 15.18 5.38 1.45
C ASN A 126 15.92 4.95 2.74
N PHE A 127 16.18 3.65 2.92
CA PHE A 127 16.99 3.10 4.01
C PHE A 127 18.29 2.48 3.47
N LEU A 128 19.35 2.54 4.29
CA LEU A 128 20.67 1.96 4.02
C LEU A 128 20.95 0.77 4.94
N CYS A 129 20.08 -0.23 4.89
CA CYS A 129 20.16 -1.40 5.78
C CYS A 129 21.41 -2.25 5.48
N GLN A 130 22.25 -2.47 6.50
CA GLN A 130 23.51 -3.24 6.35
C GLN A 130 23.30 -4.70 5.96
N TYR A 131 22.12 -5.26 6.24
CA TYR A 131 21.77 -6.66 6.03
C TYR A 131 20.87 -6.91 4.80
N CYS A 132 20.48 -5.85 4.07
CA CYS A 132 19.57 -5.97 2.94
C CYS A 132 20.37 -6.12 1.64
N ASP A 133 20.25 -7.25 0.94
CA ASP A 133 20.87 -7.50 -0.36
C ASP A 133 20.05 -8.49 -1.21
N ASP A 134 20.40 -8.59 -2.49
CA ASP A 134 19.79 -9.49 -3.46
C ASP A 134 20.19 -10.98 -3.30
N HIS A 135 20.68 -11.38 -2.13
CA HIS A 135 21.31 -12.67 -1.85
C HIS A 135 22.57 -12.95 -2.67
N ARG A 136 23.08 -11.95 -3.39
CA ARG A 136 24.37 -11.97 -4.10
C ARG A 136 25.31 -10.87 -3.58
N GLY A 137 24.97 -10.27 -2.44
CA GLY A 137 25.76 -9.23 -1.78
C GLY A 137 25.58 -7.82 -2.34
N ARG A 138 24.72 -7.61 -3.34
CA ARG A 138 24.44 -6.26 -3.88
C ARG A 138 23.32 -5.62 -3.08
N LYS A 139 23.55 -4.40 -2.60
CA LYS A 139 22.59 -3.70 -1.74
C LYS A 139 21.41 -3.20 -2.57
N TYR A 140 20.20 -3.30 -2.00
CA TYR A 140 18.96 -2.88 -2.68
C TYR A 140 19.01 -1.45 -3.28
N PRO A 141 19.54 -0.43 -2.57
CA PRO A 141 19.67 0.92 -3.14
C PRO A 141 20.58 1.01 -4.37
N GLU A 142 21.45 0.02 -4.58
CA GLU A 142 22.46 -0.01 -5.65
C GLU A 142 22.06 -0.90 -6.83
N LEU A 143 20.97 -1.66 -6.69
CA LEU A 143 20.48 -2.50 -7.77
C LEU A 143 19.90 -1.60 -8.89
N PRO A 144 20.15 -1.94 -10.18
CA PRO A 144 19.58 -1.19 -11.30
C PRO A 144 18.04 -1.26 -11.26
N ASP A 145 17.31 -0.46 -12.03
CA ASP A 145 15.83 -0.54 -12.11
C ASP A 145 15.32 -1.35 -13.33
N ASP A 146 16.18 -2.15 -13.95
CA ASP A 146 15.83 -3.05 -15.06
C ASP A 146 14.59 -3.93 -14.75
N GLY A 147 13.54 -3.80 -15.58
CA GLY A 147 12.30 -4.56 -15.45
C GLY A 147 11.35 -4.06 -14.36
N VAL A 148 11.58 -2.88 -13.77
CA VAL A 148 10.57 -2.21 -12.95
C VAL A 148 9.38 -1.85 -13.82
N LEU A 149 8.19 -2.26 -13.38
CA LEU A 149 6.95 -2.04 -14.11
C LEU A 149 6.48 -0.59 -13.95
N ASP A 150 6.11 0.03 -15.06
CA ASP A 150 5.38 1.30 -15.04
C ASP A 150 3.98 1.14 -14.41
N THR A 151 3.23 2.24 -14.30
CA THR A 151 1.91 2.25 -13.67
C THR A 151 0.89 1.35 -14.40
N GLN A 152 0.90 1.35 -15.73
CA GLN A 152 -0.07 0.57 -16.50
C GLN A 152 0.25 -0.93 -16.42
N GLN A 153 1.53 -1.29 -16.55
CA GLN A 153 2.02 -2.66 -16.39
C GLN A 153 1.74 -3.20 -14.98
N ALA A 154 1.87 -2.35 -13.96
CA ALA A 154 1.50 -2.68 -12.59
C ALA A 154 0.02 -3.02 -12.45
N PHE A 155 -0.88 -2.24 -13.06
CA PHE A 155 -2.32 -2.54 -13.08
C PHE A 155 -2.62 -3.85 -13.78
N ASP A 156 -1.98 -4.11 -14.93
CA ASP A 156 -2.16 -5.37 -15.66
C ASP A 156 -1.69 -6.58 -14.85
N LEU A 157 -0.55 -6.46 -14.18
CA LEU A 157 -0.05 -7.49 -13.27
C LEU A 157 -1.04 -7.75 -12.12
N LEU A 158 -1.55 -6.69 -11.48
CA LEU A 158 -2.55 -6.81 -10.41
C LEU A 158 -3.84 -7.46 -10.89
N ARG A 159 -4.32 -7.13 -12.10
CA ARG A 159 -5.49 -7.75 -12.72
C ARG A 159 -5.29 -9.26 -12.88
N ILE A 160 -4.10 -9.70 -13.29
CA ILE A 160 -3.75 -11.12 -13.40
C ILE A 160 -3.70 -11.78 -12.01
N MET A 161 -2.95 -11.20 -11.06
CA MET A 161 -2.75 -11.78 -9.72
C MET A 161 -4.07 -11.97 -8.96
N ARG A 162 -4.99 -11.01 -9.07
CA ARG A 162 -6.30 -11.05 -8.39
C ARG A 162 -7.22 -12.17 -8.89
N THR A 163 -6.92 -12.78 -10.04
CA THR A 163 -7.65 -13.97 -10.50
C THR A 163 -7.26 -15.23 -9.71
N GLY A 164 -6.01 -15.30 -9.26
CA GLY A 164 -5.43 -16.47 -8.60
C GLY A 164 -5.59 -16.46 -7.08
N THR A 165 -5.46 -15.31 -6.42
CA THR A 165 -5.51 -15.20 -4.95
C THR A 165 -6.08 -13.85 -4.51
N PRO A 166 -6.75 -13.77 -3.34
CA PRO A 166 -7.18 -12.50 -2.76
C PRO A 166 -6.06 -11.68 -2.12
N SER A 167 -4.81 -12.18 -2.05
CA SER A 167 -3.73 -11.56 -1.26
C SER A 167 -2.49 -11.24 -2.10
N VAL A 168 -2.06 -9.98 -2.01
CA VAL A 168 -0.81 -9.47 -2.58
C VAL A 168 -0.07 -8.68 -1.52
N TYR A 169 1.21 -8.98 -1.34
CA TYR A 169 2.14 -8.25 -0.49
C TYR A 169 3.03 -7.39 -1.38
N PHE A 170 2.94 -6.08 -1.24
CA PHE A 170 3.86 -5.14 -1.86
C PHE A 170 5.18 -5.13 -1.10
N SER A 171 6.28 -5.28 -1.83
CA SER A 171 7.64 -5.42 -1.29
C SER A 171 8.67 -4.80 -2.24
N GLY A 172 9.95 -4.93 -1.89
CA GLY A 172 11.09 -4.52 -2.71
C GLY A 172 12.11 -3.80 -1.86
N GLY A 173 12.60 -2.66 -2.33
CA GLY A 173 13.28 -1.70 -1.45
C GLY A 173 12.27 -1.10 -0.46
N GLU A 174 11.85 0.16 -0.67
CA GLU A 174 10.76 0.75 0.11
C GLU A 174 9.53 1.01 -0.78
N PRO A 175 8.48 0.16 -0.73
CA PRO A 175 7.29 0.32 -1.58
C PRO A 175 6.62 1.68 -1.44
N THR A 176 6.65 2.30 -0.25
CA THR A 176 5.95 3.57 0.00
C THR A 176 6.56 4.78 -0.71
N ILE A 177 7.77 4.68 -1.28
CA ILE A 177 8.33 5.76 -2.09
C ILE A 177 7.77 5.79 -3.52
N ARG A 178 7.06 4.72 -3.93
CA ARG A 178 6.39 4.63 -5.23
C ARG A 178 5.17 5.55 -5.26
N GLN A 179 5.25 6.62 -6.06
CA GLN A 179 4.27 7.70 -6.06
C GLN A 179 2.87 7.28 -6.55
N ASP A 180 2.80 6.31 -7.47
CA ASP A 180 1.56 5.78 -8.03
C ASP A 180 0.95 4.64 -7.18
N LEU A 181 1.61 4.18 -6.12
CA LEU A 181 1.10 3.12 -5.23
C LEU A 181 -0.32 3.42 -4.69
N PRO A 182 -0.67 4.65 -4.27
CA PRO A 182 -2.02 4.95 -3.82
C PRO A 182 -3.10 4.80 -4.89
N ALA A 183 -2.78 4.81 -6.19
CA ALA A 183 -3.76 4.61 -7.26
C ALA A 183 -4.01 3.13 -7.58
N MET A 184 -3.04 2.26 -7.30
CA MET A 184 -3.04 0.85 -7.69
C MET A 184 -4.21 -0.02 -7.21
N PRO A 185 -4.76 0.16 -6.00
CA PRO A 185 -5.87 -0.69 -5.54
C PRO A 185 -7.26 -0.23 -5.99
N PHE A 186 -7.38 0.90 -6.72
CA PHE A 186 -8.66 1.59 -6.94
C PHE A 186 -9.21 1.56 -8.37
N GLU A 187 -8.44 1.14 -9.37
CA GLU A 187 -8.97 0.92 -10.73
C GLU A 187 -9.39 -0.56 -10.90
N ALA A 188 -10.66 -0.82 -10.57
CA ALA A 188 -11.39 -2.02 -10.99
C ALA A 188 -12.88 -1.71 -11.11
#